data_AF-A0A558DA74-F1
#
_entry.id   AF-A0A558DA74-F1
#
_cell.length_a   1.000
_cell.length_b   1.000
_cell.length_c   1.000
_cell.angle_alpha   90.00
_cell.angle_beta   90.00
_cell.angle_gamma   90.00
#
_symmetry.space_group_name_H-M   'P 1'
#
loop_
_entity.id
_entity.type
_entity.pdbx_description
1 polymer ?
#
loop_
_entity_poly.entity_id
_entity_poly.type
_entity_poly.pdbx_seq_one_letter_code
_entity_poly.pdbx_strand_id
1 'polypeptide(L)'
;MSAPAPCALLFEAREQRLAALDALARNLWLGGMTNAQGTLEARLSGLSLLVDSLLAGSLPPPAAWPWPPPPLAAALSATMAQLGLPGYCRGQRDLSVTVVMSILFHLDLIVDYRDRGADEDTATSMALDAFAADWQERCGHIDELVDVFGMLPEGDQNLRWDMICGQLRSEGWQEVLRIRRLLERLPELGRLIRQLGRSRQTDEPERRSQRTVPVMERALAQHPQPHAVHVPDLPGETRGIKRSDRIARMLPAEAMLLGHPRLRLVWHARRAERTLLAYEDDDRMAEVRQHRSPVLRPQPQPAPDRRMEMGPMLICVDTSGSMQGGAEAVAKATVLEAVRNAHAQHRACHVFAFGGPDELVEMELGVDAGGIERLIRFLGQTFRGGTDICGPLERAIEKLDAAQWRQADLLLASDGAFGATADVVSRLDQAKTTLGLRVQAILIGDRETIGLLELADDVLWVRDWRRFGASDADSPVHSKSLTAMYFPGALRSPENRRSTVAGDTASAAVRAGLHRGEHLPDQEQT
;
A
#
# COMPACT_ATOMS: atom_id res chain seq x y z
N MET A 1 -36.28 15.05 6.25
CA MET A 1 -36.28 13.84 7.09
C MET A 1 -37.59 13.11 6.83
N SER A 2 -37.57 12.08 5.99
CA SER A 2 -38.77 11.26 5.73
C SER A 2 -39.05 10.42 6.97
N ALA A 3 -40.28 10.47 7.48
CA ALA A 3 -40.71 9.59 8.56
C ALA A 3 -40.62 8.12 8.08
N PRO A 4 -40.14 7.18 8.92
CA PRO A 4 -40.10 5.78 8.56
C PRO A 4 -41.53 5.26 8.36
N ALA A 5 -41.76 4.52 7.28
CA ALA A 5 -43.05 3.90 6.99
C ALA A 5 -43.44 2.93 8.13
N PRO A 6 -44.73 2.84 8.50
CA PRO A 6 -45.17 1.91 9.53
C PRO A 6 -44.88 0.46 9.09
N CYS A 7 -44.12 -0.26 9.91
CA CYS A 7 -43.79 -1.67 9.68
C CYS A 7 -45.06 -2.51 9.89
N ALA A 8 -45.46 -3.31 8.90
CA ALA A 8 -46.65 -4.14 8.97
C ALA A 8 -46.38 -5.39 9.83
N LEU A 9 -46.74 -5.34 11.12
CA LEU A 9 -46.51 -6.41 12.12
C LEU A 9 -47.34 -7.70 11.88
N LEU A 10 -48.19 -7.73 10.84
CA LEU A 10 -49.12 -8.84 10.56
C LEU A 10 -48.42 -10.19 10.31
N PHE A 11 -47.17 -10.16 9.83
CA PHE A 11 -46.38 -11.36 9.57
C PHE A 11 -45.11 -11.46 10.40
N GLU A 12 -44.91 -10.56 11.37
CA GLU A 12 -43.66 -10.44 12.14
C GLU A 12 -43.24 -11.77 12.77
N ALA A 13 -44.16 -12.49 13.42
CA ALA A 13 -43.88 -13.80 14.01
C ALA A 13 -43.51 -14.90 12.99
N ARG A 14 -43.97 -14.80 11.73
CA ARG A 14 -43.61 -15.73 10.65
C ARG A 14 -42.29 -15.33 9.97
N GLU A 15 -42.04 -14.04 9.81
CA GLU A 15 -40.78 -13.49 9.30
C GLU A 15 -39.64 -13.73 10.30
N GLN A 16 -39.92 -13.69 11.61
CA GLN A 16 -38.92 -13.97 12.66
C GLN A 16 -38.33 -15.38 12.57
N ARG A 17 -39.09 -16.36 12.06
CA ARG A 17 -38.58 -17.73 11.81
C ARG A 17 -37.54 -17.80 10.70
N LEU A 18 -37.55 -16.81 9.80
CA LEU A 18 -36.64 -16.68 8.67
C LEU A 18 -35.58 -15.59 8.90
N ALA A 19 -35.57 -14.92 10.05
CA ALA A 19 -34.62 -13.83 10.36
C ALA A 19 -33.14 -14.25 10.21
N ALA A 20 -32.83 -15.54 10.38
CA ALA A 20 -31.48 -16.06 10.14
C ALA A 20 -31.04 -15.94 8.66
N LEU A 21 -31.96 -15.86 7.69
CA LEU A 21 -31.65 -15.63 6.28
C LEU A 21 -31.03 -14.24 6.03
N ASP A 22 -31.41 -13.23 6.81
CA ASP A 22 -30.89 -11.86 6.65
C ASP A 22 -29.40 -11.77 6.95
N ALA A 23 -28.89 -12.65 7.82
CA ALA A 23 -27.48 -12.75 8.17
C ALA A 23 -26.69 -13.68 7.22
N LEU A 24 -27.39 -14.56 6.49
CA LEU A 24 -26.79 -15.54 5.60
C LEU A 24 -26.51 -14.95 4.21
N ALA A 25 -25.42 -15.41 3.60
CA ALA A 25 -25.16 -15.13 2.20
C ALA A 25 -26.27 -15.72 1.31
N ARG A 26 -26.67 -14.98 0.27
CA ARG A 26 -27.82 -15.30 -0.58
C ARG A 26 -27.74 -16.68 -1.25
N ASN A 27 -26.53 -17.16 -1.53
CA ASN A 27 -26.24 -18.47 -2.09
C ASN A 27 -26.54 -19.64 -1.13
N LEU A 28 -26.58 -19.40 0.18
CA LEU A 28 -26.96 -20.40 1.17
C LEU A 28 -28.47 -20.53 1.36
N TRP A 29 -29.27 -19.60 0.83
CA TRP A 29 -30.70 -19.56 1.08
C TRP A 29 -31.44 -20.79 0.56
N LEU A 30 -31.25 -21.15 -0.71
CA LEU A 30 -31.96 -22.27 -1.32
C LEU A 30 -31.62 -23.59 -0.61
N GLY A 31 -30.33 -23.92 -0.52
CA GLY A 31 -29.88 -25.14 0.16
C GLY A 31 -30.25 -25.15 1.66
N GLY A 32 -30.16 -24.01 2.33
CA GLY A 32 -30.59 -23.87 3.72
C GLY A 32 -32.08 -24.14 3.91
N MET A 33 -32.92 -23.78 2.95
CA MET A 33 -34.36 -24.06 3.00
C MET A 33 -34.72 -25.50 2.61
N THR A 34 -34.04 -26.07 1.61
CA THR A 34 -34.48 -27.33 0.97
C THR A 34 -33.74 -28.58 1.39
N ASN A 35 -32.57 -28.47 2.04
CA ASN A 35 -31.77 -29.64 2.41
C ASN A 35 -32.55 -30.66 3.26
N ALA A 36 -32.23 -31.93 3.14
CA ALA A 36 -32.96 -33.00 3.79
C ALA A 36 -32.66 -33.14 5.30
N GLN A 37 -31.55 -32.60 5.80
CA GLN A 37 -31.09 -32.84 7.17
C GLN A 37 -31.60 -31.79 8.17
N GLY A 38 -32.13 -32.24 9.31
CA GLY A 38 -32.56 -31.39 10.43
C GLY A 38 -33.78 -30.49 10.12
N THR A 39 -34.17 -29.65 11.08
CA THR A 39 -35.29 -28.70 10.90
C THR A 39 -34.81 -27.39 10.28
N LEU A 40 -35.73 -26.65 9.63
CA LEU A 40 -35.44 -25.41 8.93
C LEU A 40 -34.74 -24.38 9.83
N GLU A 41 -35.31 -24.08 11.00
CA GLU A 41 -34.79 -23.06 11.90
C GLU A 41 -33.40 -23.42 12.43
N ALA A 42 -33.22 -24.67 12.87
CA ALA A 42 -31.94 -25.16 13.39
C ALA A 42 -30.86 -25.16 12.29
N ARG A 43 -31.24 -25.49 11.05
CA ARG A 43 -30.35 -25.43 9.89
C ARG A 43 -29.89 -24.01 9.58
N LEU A 44 -30.81 -23.06 9.45
CA LEU A 44 -30.45 -21.68 9.13
C LEU A 44 -29.52 -21.08 10.20
N SER A 45 -29.81 -21.29 11.49
CA SER A 45 -28.91 -20.86 12.57
C SER A 45 -27.56 -21.60 12.54
N GLY A 46 -27.55 -22.90 12.21
CA GLY A 46 -26.33 -23.71 12.11
C GLY A 46 -25.42 -23.30 10.97
N LEU A 47 -25.98 -22.96 9.80
CA LEU A 47 -25.21 -22.46 8.66
C LEU A 47 -24.52 -21.13 9.01
N SER A 48 -25.21 -20.23 9.71
CA SER A 48 -24.62 -18.96 10.15
C SER A 48 -23.46 -19.22 11.11
N LEU A 49 -23.67 -20.09 12.12
CA LEU A 49 -22.64 -20.47 13.07
C LEU A 49 -21.41 -21.07 12.38
N LEU A 50 -21.61 -21.96 11.41
CA LEU A 50 -20.52 -22.61 10.69
C LEU A 50 -19.72 -21.62 9.84
N VAL A 51 -20.39 -20.72 9.11
CA VAL A 51 -19.69 -19.67 8.34
C VAL A 51 -18.86 -18.77 9.26
N ASP A 52 -19.43 -18.32 10.37
CA ASP A 52 -18.72 -17.43 11.30
C ASP A 52 -17.55 -18.14 11.99
N SER A 53 -17.72 -19.42 12.33
CA SER A 53 -16.68 -20.24 12.96
C SER A 53 -15.51 -20.50 11.99
N LEU A 54 -15.82 -20.89 10.75
CA LEU A 54 -14.84 -21.07 9.68
C LEU A 54 -14.09 -19.77 9.36
N LEU A 55 -14.81 -18.64 9.31
CA LEU A 55 -14.22 -17.33 9.10
C LEU A 55 -13.25 -16.94 10.24
N ALA A 56 -13.59 -17.30 11.48
CA ALA A 56 -12.71 -17.15 12.64
C ALA A 56 -11.53 -18.13 12.64
N GLY A 57 -11.58 -19.17 11.80
CA GLY A 57 -10.58 -20.22 11.67
C GLY A 57 -10.62 -21.27 12.77
N SER A 58 -11.79 -21.51 13.35
CA SER A 58 -11.99 -22.51 14.42
C SER A 58 -13.32 -23.24 14.26
N LEU A 59 -13.47 -24.40 14.91
CA LEU A 59 -14.76 -25.11 14.97
C LEU A 59 -15.21 -25.23 16.43
N PRO A 60 -16.46 -24.84 16.75
CA PRO A 60 -17.01 -25.08 18.07
C PRO A 60 -17.22 -26.59 18.29
N PRO A 61 -17.33 -27.06 19.55
CA PRO A 61 -17.63 -28.46 19.83
C PRO A 61 -18.89 -28.91 19.09
N PRO A 62 -18.92 -30.12 18.49
CA PRO A 62 -20.06 -30.56 17.67
C PRO A 62 -21.37 -30.64 18.45
N ALA A 63 -21.31 -30.81 19.78
CA ALA A 63 -22.49 -30.78 20.66
C ALA A 63 -23.18 -29.40 20.72
N ALA A 64 -22.49 -28.33 20.33
CA ALA A 64 -23.05 -26.97 20.29
C ALA A 64 -23.66 -26.63 18.92
N TRP A 65 -23.57 -27.53 17.93
CA TRP A 65 -24.05 -27.27 16.58
C TRP A 65 -25.57 -27.51 16.53
N PRO A 66 -26.39 -26.52 16.15
CA PRO A 66 -27.83 -26.73 16.00
C PRO A 66 -28.15 -27.57 14.74
N TRP A 67 -27.22 -27.65 13.79
CA TRP A 67 -27.31 -28.47 12.59
C TRP A 67 -25.90 -28.88 12.13
N PRO A 68 -25.70 -30.09 11.56
CA PRO A 68 -26.67 -31.18 11.36
C PRO A 68 -26.99 -31.96 12.66
N PRO A 69 -27.83 -33.04 12.63
CA PRO A 69 -28.09 -33.85 13.82
C PRO A 69 -26.81 -34.34 14.53
N PRO A 70 -26.82 -34.56 15.86
CA PRO A 70 -25.60 -34.79 16.65
C PRO A 70 -24.60 -35.84 16.12
N PRO A 71 -25.00 -37.05 15.68
CA PRO A 71 -24.04 -38.03 15.16
C PRO A 71 -23.38 -37.55 13.87
N LEU A 72 -24.15 -36.91 12.99
CA LEU A 72 -23.66 -36.33 11.74
C LEU A 72 -22.78 -35.10 12.00
N ALA A 73 -23.11 -34.28 12.99
CA ALA A 73 -22.30 -33.12 13.38
C ALA A 73 -20.92 -33.53 13.91
N ALA A 74 -20.85 -34.60 14.71
CA ALA A 74 -19.58 -35.13 15.21
C ALA A 74 -18.69 -35.66 14.07
N ALA A 75 -19.27 -36.45 13.15
CA ALA A 75 -18.55 -36.99 12.01
C ALA A 75 -18.08 -35.87 11.06
N LEU A 76 -18.97 -34.94 10.70
CA LEU A 76 -18.63 -33.78 9.86
C LEU A 76 -17.54 -32.92 10.49
N SER A 77 -17.64 -32.61 11.79
CA SER A 77 -16.61 -31.85 12.50
C SER A 77 -15.25 -32.56 12.45
N ALA A 78 -15.20 -33.89 12.56
CA ALA A 78 -13.96 -34.65 12.45
C ALA A 78 -13.39 -34.60 11.03
N THR A 79 -14.22 -34.77 10.00
CA THR A 79 -13.80 -34.65 8.58
C THR A 79 -13.24 -33.27 8.27
N MET A 80 -13.92 -32.20 8.70
CA MET A 80 -13.46 -30.83 8.50
C MET A 80 -12.13 -30.54 9.22
N ALA A 81 -11.95 -31.11 10.42
CA ALA A 81 -10.70 -30.98 11.17
C ALA A 81 -9.54 -31.75 10.50
N GLN A 82 -9.80 -32.95 9.99
CA GLN A 82 -8.81 -33.76 9.27
C GLN A 82 -8.31 -33.07 8.00
N LEU A 83 -9.21 -32.40 7.28
CA LEU A 83 -8.89 -31.61 6.08
C LEU A 83 -8.26 -30.24 6.39
N GLY A 84 -8.22 -29.83 7.66
CA GLY A 84 -7.69 -28.51 8.04
C GLY A 84 -8.51 -27.32 7.53
N LEU A 85 -9.77 -27.53 7.12
CA LEU A 85 -10.63 -26.48 6.51
C LEU A 85 -10.73 -25.18 7.32
N PRO A 86 -10.76 -25.19 8.67
CA PRO A 86 -10.77 -23.95 9.44
C PRO A 86 -9.52 -23.09 9.20
N GLY A 87 -8.36 -23.71 8.97
CA GLY A 87 -7.12 -23.00 8.66
C GLY A 87 -7.23 -22.22 7.34
N TYR A 88 -7.72 -22.88 6.29
CA TYR A 88 -7.92 -22.27 4.97
C TYR A 88 -8.97 -21.17 4.97
N CYS A 89 -10.04 -21.32 5.77
CA CYS A 89 -11.16 -20.38 5.80
C CYS A 89 -10.90 -19.11 6.62
N ARG A 90 -9.81 -19.06 7.39
CA ARG A 90 -9.52 -17.95 8.30
C ARG A 90 -9.43 -16.62 7.55
N GLY A 91 -10.34 -15.70 7.85
CA GLY A 91 -10.45 -14.40 7.19
C GLY A 91 -10.99 -14.44 5.74
N GLN A 92 -11.34 -15.63 5.24
CA GLN A 92 -11.83 -15.85 3.87
C GLN A 92 -13.33 -16.18 3.87
N ARG A 93 -14.16 -15.14 3.81
CA ARG A 93 -15.63 -15.29 3.90
C ARG A 93 -16.20 -16.10 2.73
N ASP A 94 -15.75 -15.84 1.51
CA ASP A 94 -16.27 -16.52 0.32
C ASP A 94 -15.91 -18.00 0.30
N LEU A 95 -14.70 -18.34 0.76
CA LEU A 95 -14.29 -19.74 0.92
C LEU A 95 -15.12 -20.44 2.01
N SER A 96 -15.33 -19.77 3.16
CA SER A 96 -16.17 -20.29 4.25
C SER A 96 -17.60 -20.61 3.77
N VAL A 97 -18.19 -19.70 3.00
CA VAL A 97 -19.52 -19.91 2.41
C VAL A 97 -19.50 -21.05 1.39
N THR A 98 -18.45 -21.17 0.57
CA THR A 98 -18.30 -22.26 -0.41
C THR A 98 -18.19 -23.63 0.26
N VAL A 99 -17.44 -23.74 1.37
CA VAL A 99 -17.37 -24.95 2.19
C VAL A 99 -18.77 -25.34 2.66
N VAL A 100 -19.51 -24.40 3.24
CA VAL A 100 -20.86 -24.66 3.77
C VAL A 100 -21.85 -25.03 2.66
N MET A 101 -21.76 -24.42 1.47
CA MET A 101 -22.54 -24.84 0.30
C MET A 101 -22.22 -26.29 -0.12
N SER A 102 -20.94 -26.66 -0.12
CA SER A 102 -20.50 -28.00 -0.46
C SER A 102 -20.97 -29.02 0.59
N ILE A 103 -20.95 -28.67 1.88
CA ILE A 103 -21.53 -29.50 2.95
C ILE A 103 -23.02 -29.71 2.68
N LEU A 104 -23.78 -28.65 2.42
CA LEU A 104 -25.21 -28.77 2.10
C LEU A 104 -25.47 -29.72 0.92
N PHE A 105 -24.68 -29.61 -0.14
CA PHE A 105 -24.80 -30.51 -1.29
C PHE A 105 -24.56 -31.98 -0.92
N HIS A 106 -23.44 -32.27 -0.24
CA HIS A 106 -23.07 -33.65 0.09
C HIS A 106 -24.01 -34.29 1.11
N LEU A 107 -24.47 -33.54 2.12
CA LEU A 107 -25.40 -34.06 3.10
C LEU A 107 -26.81 -34.35 2.53
N ASP A 108 -27.17 -33.71 1.41
CA ASP A 108 -28.43 -33.98 0.70
C ASP A 108 -28.39 -35.36 0.01
N LEU A 109 -27.22 -35.79 -0.46
CA LEU A 109 -27.01 -37.11 -1.10
C LEU A 109 -27.26 -38.30 -0.15
N ILE A 110 -27.30 -38.07 1.16
CA ILE A 110 -27.61 -39.13 2.14
C ILE A 110 -28.98 -39.75 1.84
N VAL A 111 -29.97 -38.96 1.41
CA VAL A 111 -31.30 -39.48 1.05
C VAL A 111 -31.19 -40.37 -0.19
N ASP A 112 -30.46 -39.92 -1.22
CA ASP A 112 -30.26 -40.70 -2.44
C ASP A 112 -29.53 -42.02 -2.19
N TYR A 113 -28.55 -42.04 -1.28
CA TYR A 113 -27.84 -43.29 -0.91
C TYR A 113 -28.76 -44.26 -0.17
N ARG A 114 -29.63 -43.75 0.71
CA ARG A 114 -30.63 -44.57 1.40
C ARG A 114 -31.67 -45.13 0.44
N ASP A 115 -32.13 -44.34 -0.52
CA ASP A 115 -33.06 -44.79 -1.56
C ASP A 115 -32.46 -45.89 -2.45
N ARG A 116 -31.12 -45.90 -2.60
CA ARG A 116 -30.37 -46.96 -3.30
C ARG A 116 -30.07 -48.19 -2.44
N GLY A 117 -30.55 -48.22 -1.19
CA GLY A 117 -30.48 -49.38 -0.30
C GLY A 117 -29.35 -49.37 0.73
N ALA A 118 -28.63 -48.26 0.91
CA ALA A 118 -27.67 -48.12 2.01
C ALA A 118 -28.41 -47.91 3.35
N ASP A 119 -27.85 -48.45 4.44
CA ASP A 119 -28.28 -48.06 5.79
C ASP A 119 -27.84 -46.62 6.13
N GLU A 120 -28.38 -46.06 7.21
CA GLU A 120 -28.17 -44.65 7.58
C GLU A 120 -26.71 -44.31 7.89
N ASP A 121 -26.00 -45.21 8.57
CA ASP A 121 -24.59 -45.03 8.92
C ASP A 121 -23.70 -45.12 7.67
N THR A 122 -23.98 -46.07 6.78
CA THR A 122 -23.26 -46.24 5.50
C THR A 122 -23.52 -45.06 4.57
N ALA A 123 -24.78 -44.62 4.43
CA ALA A 123 -25.14 -43.46 3.60
C ALA A 123 -24.46 -42.18 4.11
N THR A 124 -24.38 -42.01 5.43
CA THR A 124 -23.66 -40.91 6.08
C THR A 124 -22.16 -40.97 5.77
N SER A 125 -21.53 -42.15 5.94
CA SER A 125 -20.11 -42.33 5.62
C SER A 125 -19.83 -42.00 4.16
N MET A 126 -20.63 -42.53 3.23
CA MET A 126 -20.47 -42.28 1.79
C MET A 126 -20.56 -40.79 1.43
N ALA A 127 -21.50 -40.06 2.03
CA ALA A 127 -21.63 -38.62 1.81
C ALA A 127 -20.42 -37.83 2.35
N LEU A 128 -19.92 -38.20 3.54
CA LEU A 128 -18.76 -37.55 4.14
C LEU A 128 -17.46 -37.92 3.42
N ASP A 129 -17.33 -39.15 2.93
CA ASP A 129 -16.18 -39.60 2.12
C ASP A 129 -16.15 -38.88 0.77
N ALA A 130 -17.31 -38.69 0.12
CA ALA A 130 -17.42 -37.90 -1.10
C ALA A 130 -17.04 -36.43 -0.85
N PHE A 131 -17.58 -35.83 0.22
CA PHE A 131 -17.18 -34.48 0.65
C PHE A 131 -15.68 -34.39 0.93
N ALA A 132 -15.12 -35.39 1.62
CA ALA A 132 -13.71 -35.43 1.96
C ALA A 132 -12.81 -35.52 0.72
N ALA A 133 -13.16 -36.37 -0.24
CA ALA A 133 -12.41 -36.52 -1.49
C ALA A 133 -12.42 -35.22 -2.32
N ASP A 134 -13.60 -34.61 -2.47
CA ASP A 134 -13.76 -33.33 -3.18
C ASP A 134 -12.92 -32.21 -2.55
N TRP A 135 -12.94 -32.10 -1.22
CA TRP A 135 -12.18 -31.06 -0.51
C TRP A 135 -10.70 -31.37 -0.37
N GLN A 136 -10.30 -32.64 -0.35
CA GLN A 136 -8.89 -32.99 -0.36
C GLN A 136 -8.22 -32.53 -1.66
N GLU A 137 -8.89 -32.71 -2.80
CA GLU A 137 -8.40 -32.17 -4.08
C GLU A 137 -8.37 -30.64 -4.08
N ARG A 138 -9.45 -29.99 -3.64
CA ARG A 138 -9.54 -28.53 -3.58
C ARG A 138 -8.49 -27.91 -2.64
N CYS A 139 -8.22 -28.52 -1.49
CA CYS A 139 -7.16 -28.08 -0.58
C CYS A 139 -5.78 -28.15 -1.26
N GLY A 140 -5.49 -29.21 -2.01
CA GLY A 140 -4.25 -29.30 -2.80
C GLY A 140 -4.11 -28.18 -3.83
N HIS A 141 -5.19 -27.85 -4.55
CA HIS A 141 -5.21 -26.70 -5.46
C HIS A 141 -5.04 -25.36 -4.75
N ILE A 142 -5.64 -25.20 -3.56
CA ILE A 142 -5.46 -24.01 -2.72
C ILE A 142 -4.00 -23.88 -2.28
N ASP A 143 -3.37 -24.97 -1.86
CA ASP A 143 -1.95 -24.98 -1.47
C ASP A 143 -1.06 -24.55 -2.63
N GLU A 144 -1.30 -25.04 -3.86
CA GLU A 144 -0.57 -24.62 -5.05
C GLU A 144 -0.76 -23.12 -5.35
N LEU A 145 -1.99 -22.61 -5.26
CA LEU A 145 -2.27 -21.19 -5.45
C LEU A 145 -1.56 -20.32 -4.40
N VAL A 146 -1.56 -20.76 -3.14
CA VAL A 146 -0.86 -20.07 -2.04
C VAL A 146 0.66 -20.14 -2.23
N ASP A 147 1.20 -21.25 -2.72
CA ASP A 147 2.63 -21.37 -3.02
C ASP A 147 3.07 -20.42 -4.15
N VAL A 148 2.25 -20.34 -5.19
CA VAL A 148 2.52 -19.47 -6.35
C VAL A 148 2.30 -18.01 -5.99
N PHE A 149 1.15 -17.62 -5.44
CA PHE A 149 0.79 -16.21 -5.25
C PHE A 149 1.07 -15.65 -3.85
N GLY A 150 1.34 -16.51 -2.87
CA GLY A 150 1.54 -16.14 -1.45
C GLY A 150 0.24 -15.86 -0.68
N MET A 151 -0.88 -15.71 -1.39
CA MET A 151 -2.20 -15.47 -0.83
C MET A 151 -3.27 -16.06 -1.76
N LEU A 152 -4.45 -16.29 -1.20
CA LEU A 152 -5.60 -16.77 -1.97
C LEU A 152 -6.11 -15.66 -2.90
N PRO A 153 -6.50 -15.99 -4.14
CA PRO A 153 -7.14 -15.05 -5.07
C PRO A 153 -8.30 -14.29 -4.42
N GLU A 154 -8.28 -12.97 -4.51
CA GLU A 154 -9.39 -12.12 -4.10
C GLU A 154 -10.38 -12.00 -5.27
N GLY A 155 -11.66 -12.29 -5.06
CA GLY A 155 -12.61 -12.30 -6.17
C GLY A 155 -14.07 -12.39 -5.74
N ASP A 156 -14.77 -11.30 -6.02
CA ASP A 156 -16.18 -11.00 -5.78
C ASP A 156 -17.13 -12.13 -6.22
N GLN A 157 -18.07 -12.48 -5.34
CA GLN A 157 -19.33 -13.18 -5.61
C GLN A 157 -19.23 -14.32 -6.64
N ASN A 158 -19.04 -15.53 -6.12
CA ASN A 158 -18.94 -16.80 -6.85
C ASN A 158 -17.54 -17.03 -7.44
N LEU A 159 -16.56 -17.32 -6.58
CA LEU A 159 -15.37 -18.02 -7.06
C LEU A 159 -15.85 -19.21 -7.90
N ARG A 160 -15.64 -19.13 -9.21
CA ARG A 160 -15.81 -20.23 -10.17
C ARG A 160 -14.65 -21.18 -9.93
N TRP A 161 -14.59 -21.72 -8.72
CA TRP A 161 -13.56 -22.64 -8.24
C TRP A 161 -13.40 -23.80 -9.23
N ASP A 162 -14.49 -24.25 -9.83
CA ASP A 162 -14.45 -25.29 -10.85
C ASP A 162 -13.71 -24.85 -12.12
N MET A 163 -13.80 -23.58 -12.53
CA MET A 163 -12.99 -23.04 -13.63
C MET A 163 -11.52 -22.93 -13.25
N ILE A 164 -11.23 -22.42 -12.05
CA ILE A 164 -9.85 -22.30 -11.56
C ILE A 164 -9.23 -23.70 -11.49
N CYS A 165 -9.91 -24.67 -10.88
CA CYS A 165 -9.44 -26.07 -10.84
C CYS A 165 -9.22 -26.65 -12.24
N GLY A 166 -10.11 -26.37 -13.20
CA GLY A 166 -9.92 -26.76 -14.60
C GLY A 166 -8.65 -26.17 -15.22
N GLN A 167 -8.33 -24.91 -14.89
CA GLN A 167 -7.10 -24.25 -15.35
C GLN A 167 -5.85 -24.79 -14.64
N LEU A 168 -5.92 -25.11 -13.35
CA LEU A 168 -4.82 -25.69 -12.57
C LEU A 168 -4.40 -27.07 -13.11
N ARG A 169 -5.34 -27.83 -13.70
CA ARG A 169 -5.06 -29.11 -14.36
C ARG A 169 -4.43 -28.97 -15.76
N SER A 170 -4.30 -27.75 -16.30
CA SER A 170 -3.78 -27.52 -17.65
C SER A 170 -2.26 -27.61 -17.73
N GLU A 171 -1.72 -27.93 -18.92
CA GLU A 171 -0.27 -27.86 -19.19
C GLU A 171 0.31 -26.47 -18.95
N GLY A 172 -0.49 -25.41 -19.16
CA GLY A 172 -0.09 -24.03 -18.89
C GLY A 172 0.17 -23.75 -17.41
N TRP A 173 -0.52 -24.43 -16.49
CA TRP A 173 -0.26 -24.31 -15.05
C TRP A 173 1.05 -24.98 -14.64
N GLN A 174 1.41 -26.11 -15.25
CA GLN A 174 2.71 -26.75 -15.03
C GLN A 174 3.86 -25.81 -15.40
N GLU A 175 3.68 -24.97 -16.43
CA GLU A 175 4.62 -23.92 -16.77
C GLU A 175 4.69 -22.84 -15.68
N VAL A 176 3.57 -22.43 -15.10
CA VAL A 176 3.56 -21.49 -13.94
C VAL A 176 4.41 -22.05 -12.79
N LEU A 177 4.21 -23.32 -12.41
CA LEU A 177 4.98 -23.98 -11.34
C LEU A 177 6.46 -24.13 -11.70
N ARG A 178 6.79 -24.36 -12.98
CA ARG A 178 8.18 -24.36 -13.46
C ARG A 178 8.80 -22.98 -13.30
N ILE A 179 8.13 -21.93 -13.77
CA ILE A 179 8.59 -20.54 -13.67
C ILE A 179 8.71 -20.10 -12.20
N ARG A 180 7.80 -20.53 -11.32
CA ARG A 180 7.85 -20.29 -9.87
C ARG A 180 9.14 -20.86 -9.25
N ARG A 181 9.52 -22.09 -9.60
CA ARG A 181 10.78 -22.71 -9.16
C ARG A 181 12.01 -21.98 -9.72
N LEU A 182 11.92 -21.40 -10.91
CA LEU A 182 13.00 -20.55 -11.45
C LEU A 182 13.14 -19.24 -10.67
N LEU A 183 12.03 -18.63 -10.25
CA LEU A 183 12.06 -17.41 -9.42
C LEU A 183 12.82 -17.60 -8.11
N GLU A 184 12.73 -18.78 -7.49
CA GLU A 184 13.48 -19.09 -6.25
C GLU A 184 14.99 -19.05 -6.46
N ARG A 185 15.46 -19.34 -7.68
CA ARG A 185 16.88 -19.26 -8.07
C ARG A 185 17.30 -17.83 -8.44
N LEU A 186 16.37 -16.86 -8.49
CA LEU A 186 16.58 -15.46 -8.87
C LEU A 186 16.09 -14.48 -7.78
N PRO A 187 16.66 -14.52 -6.56
CA PRO A 187 16.21 -13.67 -5.46
C PRO A 187 16.42 -12.17 -5.72
N GLU A 188 17.38 -11.80 -6.57
CA GLU A 188 17.65 -10.42 -6.97
C GLU A 188 16.50 -9.79 -7.75
N LEU A 189 15.86 -10.57 -8.64
CA LEU A 189 14.68 -10.14 -9.40
C LEU A 189 13.51 -9.81 -8.47
N GLY A 190 13.23 -10.69 -7.51
CA GLY A 190 12.19 -10.43 -6.51
C GLY A 190 12.50 -9.24 -5.60
N ARG A 191 13.78 -9.00 -5.27
CA ARG A 191 14.17 -7.79 -4.49
C ARG A 191 13.92 -6.52 -5.29
N LEU A 192 14.28 -6.49 -6.56
CA LEU A 192 14.06 -5.32 -7.43
C LEU A 192 12.56 -5.02 -7.56
N ILE A 193 11.75 -6.04 -7.87
CA ILE A 193 10.31 -5.87 -8.04
C ILE A 193 9.66 -5.43 -6.71
N ARG A 194 10.09 -5.96 -5.57
CA ARG A 194 9.58 -5.51 -4.25
C ARG A 194 9.97 -4.09 -3.88
N GLN A 195 11.02 -3.53 -4.48
CA GLN A 195 11.40 -2.12 -4.30
C GLN A 195 10.59 -1.17 -5.18
N LEU A 196 9.73 -1.69 -6.06
CA LEU A 196 8.69 -0.93 -6.75
C LEU A 196 7.56 -0.58 -5.78
N GLY A 197 6.93 0.58 -5.99
CA GLY A 197 5.85 1.09 -5.17
C GLY A 197 6.27 2.27 -4.30
N ARG A 198 6.12 3.49 -4.83
CA ARG A 198 6.11 4.70 -3.99
C ARG A 198 4.73 4.87 -3.39
N SER A 199 4.65 4.97 -2.08
CA SER A 199 3.40 5.17 -1.36
C SER A 199 3.09 6.67 -1.18
N ARG A 200 1.87 7.08 -1.56
CA ARG A 200 1.30 8.38 -1.25
C ARG A 200 0.36 8.26 -0.06
N GLN A 201 0.51 9.13 0.94
CA GLN A 201 -0.54 9.31 1.95
C GLN A 201 -1.76 9.97 1.30
N THR A 202 -2.88 9.26 1.28
CA THR A 202 -4.18 9.79 0.90
C THR A 202 -4.86 10.44 2.10
N ASP A 203 -5.90 11.24 1.86
CA ASP A 203 -6.69 11.81 2.95
C ASP A 203 -7.72 10.80 3.52
N GLU A 204 -7.75 9.57 2.97
CA GLU A 204 -8.61 8.51 3.50
C GLU A 204 -8.02 7.91 4.79
N PRO A 205 -8.83 7.76 5.84
CA PRO A 205 -8.39 7.11 7.07
C PRO A 205 -8.20 5.60 6.85
N GLU A 206 -7.01 5.09 7.15
CA GLU A 206 -6.73 3.67 7.20
C GLU A 206 -7.39 3.07 8.44
N ARG A 207 -8.41 2.23 8.23
CA ARG A 207 -9.26 1.70 9.31
C ARG A 207 -8.53 0.74 10.27
N ARG A 208 -7.34 0.25 9.91
CA ARG A 208 -6.61 -0.80 10.64
C ARG A 208 -5.43 -0.28 11.47
N SER A 209 -4.98 0.96 11.26
CA SER A 209 -3.80 1.55 11.89
C SER A 209 -4.14 2.88 12.56
N GLN A 210 -3.61 3.09 13.77
CA GLN A 210 -3.79 4.33 14.53
C GLN A 210 -2.43 4.81 15.01
N ARG A 211 -2.18 6.12 14.84
CA ARG A 211 -0.97 6.78 15.34
C ARG A 211 -1.33 7.81 16.39
N THR A 212 -0.50 7.86 17.42
CA THR A 212 -0.59 8.87 18.47
C THR A 212 -0.04 10.20 17.96
N VAL A 213 -0.89 11.23 17.89
CA VAL A 213 -0.52 12.58 17.47
C VAL A 213 -0.69 13.54 18.65
N PRO A 214 0.27 14.46 18.91
CA PRO A 214 0.11 15.48 19.94
C PRO A 214 -0.91 16.51 19.48
N VAL A 215 -2.08 16.52 20.12
CA VAL A 215 -3.12 17.54 19.91
C VAL A 215 -2.97 18.62 20.98
N MET A 216 -2.92 19.89 20.56
CA MET A 216 -2.76 21.02 21.48
C MET A 216 -4.10 21.34 22.14
N GLU A 217 -4.20 21.13 23.45
CA GLU A 217 -5.41 21.43 24.22
C GLU A 217 -5.18 22.64 25.15
N ARG A 218 -6.22 23.46 25.33
CA ARG A 218 -6.18 24.59 26.27
C ARG A 218 -6.35 24.07 27.70
N ALA A 219 -5.33 24.24 28.53
CA ALA A 219 -5.33 23.91 29.96
C ALA A 219 -5.07 25.15 30.82
N LEU A 220 -5.53 25.16 32.08
CA LEU A 220 -5.22 26.24 33.03
C LEU A 220 -3.96 25.89 33.82
N ALA A 221 -2.90 26.68 33.70
CA ALA A 221 -1.69 26.54 34.50
C ALA A 221 -1.52 27.70 35.49
N GLN A 222 -1.00 27.40 36.68
CA GLN A 222 -0.60 28.41 37.65
C GLN A 222 0.85 28.79 37.41
N HIS A 223 1.14 30.09 37.33
CA HIS A 223 2.51 30.60 37.29
C HIS A 223 2.69 31.78 38.26
N PRO A 224 3.87 31.89 38.88
CA PRO A 224 4.18 32.99 39.79
C PRO A 224 4.34 34.32 39.03
N GLN A 225 3.69 35.37 39.49
CA GLN A 225 3.81 36.72 38.94
C GLN A 225 4.17 37.73 40.04
N PRO A 226 5.21 38.56 39.86
CA PRO A 226 5.58 39.59 40.83
C PRO A 226 4.57 40.75 40.81
N HIS A 227 4.23 41.24 42.00
CA HIS A 227 3.29 42.33 42.23
C HIS A 227 3.89 43.32 43.22
N ALA A 228 3.96 44.61 42.85
CA ALA A 228 4.53 45.65 43.70
C ALA A 228 3.44 46.34 44.53
N VAL A 229 3.64 46.44 45.84
CA VAL A 229 2.70 47.05 46.81
C VAL A 229 3.40 48.19 47.55
N HIS A 230 2.70 49.30 47.76
CA HIS A 230 3.23 50.45 48.52
C HIS A 230 3.04 50.24 50.03
N VAL A 231 4.13 50.28 50.79
CA VAL A 231 4.20 50.09 52.24
C VAL A 231 4.80 51.34 52.88
N PRO A 232 3.99 52.25 53.45
CA PRO A 232 4.49 53.49 54.04
C PRO A 232 5.59 53.26 55.06
N ASP A 233 6.61 54.12 55.07
CA ASP A 233 7.73 54.13 56.01
C ASP A 233 8.76 53.00 55.83
N LEU A 234 8.66 52.25 54.72
CA LEU A 234 9.70 51.32 54.32
C LEU A 234 10.95 52.12 53.88
N PRO A 235 12.16 51.82 54.40
CA PRO A 235 13.36 52.49 53.92
C PRO A 235 13.59 52.15 52.45
N GLY A 236 13.24 53.07 51.56
CA GLY A 236 13.38 52.95 50.11
C GLY A 236 14.52 53.79 49.54
N GLU A 237 14.70 53.70 48.23
CA GLU A 237 15.56 54.60 47.48
C GLU A 237 15.01 56.02 47.55
N THR A 238 15.86 57.00 47.87
CA THR A 238 15.47 58.41 47.89
C THR A 238 15.32 58.93 46.47
N ARG A 239 14.08 59.19 46.06
CA ARG A 239 13.72 59.66 44.72
C ARG A 239 13.83 61.18 44.57
N GLY A 240 13.70 61.93 45.67
CA GLY A 240 13.68 63.38 45.60
C GLY A 240 13.51 64.08 46.94
N ILE A 241 13.09 65.33 46.87
CA ILE A 241 12.79 66.19 48.02
C ILE A 241 11.33 66.61 47.92
N LYS A 242 10.57 66.40 49.00
CA LYS A 242 9.18 66.83 49.13
C LYS A 242 9.01 67.75 50.33
N ARG A 243 7.88 68.45 50.35
CA ARG A 243 7.44 69.20 51.53
C ARG A 243 6.74 68.24 52.50
N SER A 244 7.10 68.31 53.77
CA SER A 244 6.56 67.45 54.83
C SER A 244 6.62 68.17 56.18
N ASP A 245 6.01 67.58 57.21
CA ASP A 245 6.22 67.90 58.63
C ASP A 245 7.13 66.87 59.34
N ARG A 246 7.61 65.86 58.60
CA ARG A 246 8.39 64.75 59.16
C ARG A 246 9.83 65.15 59.45
N ILE A 247 10.11 65.37 60.73
CA ILE A 247 11.45 65.71 61.22
C ILE A 247 12.47 64.62 60.90
N ALA A 248 12.09 63.34 61.00
CA ALA A 248 13.01 62.21 60.81
C ALA A 248 13.65 62.15 59.40
N ARG A 249 13.00 62.74 58.40
CA ARG A 249 13.51 62.82 57.01
C ARG A 249 13.75 64.25 56.55
N MET A 250 13.65 65.22 57.45
CA MET A 250 13.86 66.62 57.14
C MET A 250 15.30 66.86 56.68
N LEU A 251 15.47 67.73 55.69
CA LEU A 251 16.78 68.11 55.20
C LEU A 251 17.59 68.82 56.29
N PRO A 252 18.92 68.57 56.35
CA PRO A 252 19.78 69.24 57.32
C PRO A 252 19.74 70.77 57.24
N ALA A 253 19.47 71.33 56.05
CA ALA A 253 19.32 72.78 55.86
C ALA A 253 18.18 73.37 56.69
N GLU A 254 17.05 72.66 56.85
CA GLU A 254 15.96 73.11 57.71
C GLU A 254 16.37 73.02 59.19
N ALA A 255 17.18 72.03 59.56
CA ALA A 255 17.68 71.90 60.94
C ALA A 255 18.56 73.09 61.37
N MET A 256 19.29 73.72 60.45
CA MET A 256 20.09 74.91 60.76
C MET A 256 19.24 76.09 61.25
N LEU A 257 17.98 76.21 60.78
CA LEU A 257 17.08 77.28 61.21
C LEU A 257 16.75 77.18 62.70
N LEU A 258 16.69 75.97 63.26
CA LEU A 258 16.42 75.74 64.68
C LEU A 258 17.47 76.35 65.61
N GLY A 259 18.74 76.34 65.18
CA GLY A 259 19.87 76.83 65.97
C GLY A 259 19.94 78.36 66.09
N HIS A 260 19.22 79.10 65.23
CA HIS A 260 19.26 80.55 65.22
C HIS A 260 18.06 81.17 65.98
N PRO A 261 18.27 82.11 66.94
CA PRO A 261 17.22 82.63 67.82
C PRO A 261 16.00 83.20 67.09
N ARG A 262 16.21 83.86 65.93
CA ARG A 262 15.12 84.44 65.12
C ARG A 262 14.55 83.49 64.07
N LEU A 263 15.36 82.58 63.51
CA LEU A 263 14.92 81.72 62.40
C LEU A 263 14.22 80.45 62.89
N ARG A 264 14.37 80.09 64.17
CA ARG A 264 13.63 79.00 64.80
C ARG A 264 12.12 79.17 64.67
N LEU A 265 11.61 80.41 64.70
CA LEU A 265 10.18 80.69 64.49
C LEU A 265 9.73 80.35 63.06
N VAL A 266 10.57 80.62 62.06
CA VAL A 266 10.32 80.25 60.66
C VAL A 266 10.28 78.74 60.50
N TRP A 267 11.19 78.03 61.16
CA TRP A 267 11.17 76.56 61.17
C TRP A 267 9.87 76.00 61.78
N HIS A 268 9.42 76.53 62.92
CA HIS A 268 8.16 76.10 63.54
C HIS A 268 6.94 76.40 62.66
N ALA A 269 6.92 77.56 62.00
CA ALA A 269 5.88 77.90 61.03
C ALA A 269 5.86 76.91 59.86
N ARG A 270 7.02 76.65 59.24
CA ARG A 270 7.14 75.66 58.16
C ARG A 270 6.72 74.26 58.59
N ARG A 271 7.03 73.84 59.81
CA ARG A 271 6.59 72.55 60.33
C ARG A 271 5.08 72.49 60.49
N ALA A 272 4.46 73.52 61.07
CA ALA A 272 3.02 73.60 61.25
C ALA A 272 2.28 73.58 59.91
N GLU A 273 2.84 74.25 58.89
CA GLU A 273 2.30 74.28 57.52
C GLU A 273 2.64 73.02 56.70
N ARG A 274 3.40 72.08 57.26
CA ARG A 274 3.92 70.88 56.56
C ARG A 274 4.77 71.21 55.33
N THR A 275 5.50 72.32 55.38
CA THR A 275 6.35 72.81 54.30
C THR A 275 7.84 72.66 54.59
N LEU A 276 8.26 71.86 55.58
CA LEU A 276 9.67 71.54 55.75
C LEU A 276 10.13 70.70 54.57
N LEU A 277 11.29 71.01 54.01
CA LEU A 277 11.89 70.18 52.99
C LEU A 277 12.39 68.87 53.62
N ALA A 278 11.95 67.73 53.11
CA ALA A 278 12.28 66.39 53.57
C ALA A 278 12.56 65.45 52.38
N TYR A 279 13.36 64.41 52.59
CA TYR A 279 13.62 63.39 51.57
C TYR A 279 12.33 62.59 51.25
N GLU A 280 12.15 62.28 49.96
CA GLU A 280 11.08 61.42 49.44
C GLU A 280 11.65 60.05 49.08
N ASP A 281 11.10 58.99 49.67
CA ASP A 281 11.52 57.60 49.43
C ASP A 281 10.49 56.81 48.63
N ASP A 282 10.95 55.78 47.92
CA ASP A 282 10.12 54.79 47.24
C ASP A 282 9.72 53.62 48.15
N ASP A 283 8.58 53.79 48.80
CA ASP A 283 8.03 52.87 49.79
C ASP A 283 7.37 51.64 49.13
N ARG A 284 8.04 50.90 48.22
CA ARG A 284 7.43 49.75 47.49
C ARG A 284 8.11 48.41 47.78
N MET A 285 7.31 47.37 48.01
CA MET A 285 7.74 45.98 48.22
C MET A 285 7.18 45.06 47.12
N ALA A 286 7.98 44.11 46.63
CA ALA A 286 7.55 43.11 45.65
C ALA A 286 7.11 41.81 46.33
N GLU A 287 5.92 41.31 45.97
CA GLU A 287 5.37 40.03 46.41
C GLU A 287 5.09 39.12 45.21
N VAL A 288 5.27 37.81 45.35
CA VAL A 288 4.93 36.84 44.29
C VAL A 288 3.53 36.27 44.54
N ARG A 289 2.63 36.41 43.56
CA ARG A 289 1.28 35.81 43.59
C ARG A 289 1.13 34.76 42.49
N GLN A 290 0.42 33.67 42.79
CA GLN A 290 0.11 32.64 41.81
C GLN A 290 -1.06 33.08 40.92
N HIS A 291 -0.83 33.17 39.61
CA HIS A 291 -1.84 33.56 38.63
C HIS A 291 -2.20 32.37 37.73
N ARG A 292 -3.50 32.12 37.52
CA ARG A 292 -4.00 31.08 36.62
C ARG A 292 -4.19 31.65 35.21
N SER A 293 -3.46 31.15 34.22
CA SER A 293 -3.63 31.52 32.82
C SER A 293 -3.84 30.30 31.92
N PRO A 294 -4.57 30.46 30.79
CA PRO A 294 -4.70 29.40 29.80
C PRO A 294 -3.36 29.19 29.08
N VAL A 295 -2.89 27.95 29.04
CA VAL A 295 -1.70 27.50 28.31
C VAL A 295 -2.10 26.38 27.35
N LEU A 296 -1.40 26.29 26.22
CA LEU A 296 -1.56 25.15 25.31
C LEU A 296 -0.65 24.01 25.77
N ARG A 297 -1.22 22.84 26.02
CA ARG A 297 -0.47 21.64 26.41
C ARG A 297 -0.69 20.54 25.35
N PRO A 298 0.37 19.93 24.82
CA PRO A 298 0.24 18.79 23.90
C PRO A 298 -0.28 17.57 24.68
N GLN A 299 -1.37 16.97 24.22
CA GLN A 299 -1.86 15.69 24.70
C GLN A 299 -1.82 14.64 23.58
N PRO A 300 -1.26 13.44 23.84
CA PRO A 300 -1.27 12.35 22.87
C PRO A 300 -2.70 11.84 22.66
N GLN A 301 -3.23 11.95 21.45
CA GLN A 301 -4.53 11.37 21.07
C GLN A 301 -4.36 10.39 19.91
N PRO A 302 -5.10 9.26 19.89
CA PRO A 302 -5.10 8.32 18.78
C PRO A 302 -5.85 8.93 17.60
N ALA A 303 -5.17 9.06 16.46
CA ALA A 303 -5.77 9.44 15.19
C ALA A 303 -5.61 8.30 14.17
N PRO A 304 -6.60 8.04 13.31
CA PRO A 304 -6.44 7.06 12.23
C PRO A 304 -5.31 7.47 11.30
N ASP A 305 -4.47 6.51 10.92
CA ASP A 305 -3.40 6.78 9.95
C ASP A 305 -4.01 7.11 8.58
N ARG A 306 -3.24 7.81 7.75
CA ARG A 306 -3.62 8.11 6.37
C ARG A 306 -3.25 6.93 5.48
N ARG A 307 -4.21 6.44 4.69
CA ARG A 307 -4.00 5.29 3.80
C ARG A 307 -2.88 5.58 2.81
N MET A 308 -1.96 4.64 2.66
CA MET A 308 -0.90 4.74 1.68
C MET A 308 -1.34 4.06 0.39
N GLU A 309 -1.55 4.81 -0.69
CA GLU A 309 -1.84 4.26 -2.01
C GLU A 309 -0.59 4.30 -2.88
N MET A 310 -0.32 3.18 -3.57
CA MET A 310 0.75 3.05 -4.55
C MET A 310 0.15 3.09 -5.95
N GLY A 311 0.82 3.74 -6.89
CA GLY A 311 0.38 3.78 -8.29
C GLY A 311 0.37 2.39 -8.92
N PRO A 312 -0.33 2.16 -10.04
CA PRO A 312 -0.38 0.86 -10.72
C PRO A 312 1.00 0.40 -11.25
N MET A 313 1.12 -0.89 -11.57
CA MET A 313 2.31 -1.50 -12.18
C MET A 313 2.07 -1.74 -13.67
N LEU A 314 3.00 -1.24 -14.50
CA LEU A 314 3.07 -1.46 -15.94
C LEU A 314 4.25 -2.36 -16.24
N ILE A 315 4.06 -3.39 -17.04
CA ILE A 315 5.11 -4.34 -17.40
C ILE A 315 5.16 -4.46 -18.91
N CYS A 316 6.28 -4.10 -19.51
CA CYS A 316 6.55 -4.28 -20.92
C CYS A 316 7.53 -5.45 -21.07
N VAL A 317 7.08 -6.52 -21.73
CA VAL A 317 7.86 -7.74 -21.93
C VAL A 317 8.11 -7.99 -23.40
N ASP A 318 9.38 -8.18 -23.71
CA ASP A 318 9.85 -8.55 -25.03
C ASP A 318 9.61 -10.04 -25.31
N THR A 319 8.84 -10.31 -26.36
CA THR A 319 8.51 -11.66 -26.85
C THR A 319 9.18 -11.98 -28.17
N SER A 320 10.29 -11.30 -28.50
CA SER A 320 11.07 -11.50 -29.71
C SER A 320 11.78 -12.86 -29.76
N GLY A 321 12.27 -13.20 -30.96
CA GLY A 321 12.95 -14.48 -31.21
C GLY A 321 14.29 -14.63 -30.48
N SER A 322 15.00 -13.53 -30.16
CA SER A 322 16.26 -13.59 -29.39
C SER A 322 16.03 -13.95 -27.93
N MET A 323 14.81 -13.72 -27.43
CA MET A 323 14.40 -14.10 -26.08
C MET A 323 14.12 -15.60 -25.95
N GLN A 324 14.11 -16.40 -27.03
CA GLN A 324 13.72 -17.81 -26.96
C GLN A 324 14.57 -18.64 -25.98
N GLY A 325 13.91 -19.48 -25.16
CA GLY A 325 14.57 -20.41 -24.25
C GLY A 325 14.79 -19.83 -22.85
N GLY A 326 16.06 -19.66 -22.45
CA GLY A 326 16.38 -19.21 -21.07
C GLY A 326 15.94 -17.77 -20.79
N ALA A 327 16.03 -16.88 -21.79
CA ALA A 327 15.65 -15.49 -21.64
C ALA A 327 14.13 -15.33 -21.51
N GLU A 328 13.37 -16.13 -22.25
CA GLU A 328 11.91 -16.26 -22.19
C GLU A 328 11.48 -16.70 -20.80
N ALA A 329 12.17 -17.68 -20.22
CA ALA A 329 11.88 -18.14 -18.87
C ALA A 329 12.10 -17.03 -17.82
N VAL A 330 13.14 -16.19 -17.97
CA VAL A 330 13.40 -15.04 -17.08
C VAL A 330 12.36 -13.94 -17.30
N ALA A 331 11.94 -13.67 -18.53
CA ALA A 331 10.89 -12.70 -18.85
C ALA A 331 9.53 -13.13 -18.26
N LYS A 332 9.16 -14.40 -18.42
CA LYS A 332 7.97 -15.01 -17.81
C LYS A 332 8.02 -14.97 -16.28
N ALA A 333 9.18 -15.27 -15.69
CA ALA A 333 9.42 -15.15 -14.24
C ALA A 333 9.21 -13.71 -13.75
N THR A 334 9.69 -12.73 -14.52
CA THR A 334 9.50 -11.31 -14.22
C THR A 334 8.02 -10.94 -14.14
N VAL A 335 7.21 -11.36 -15.11
CA VAL A 335 5.76 -11.12 -15.09
C VAL A 335 5.11 -11.76 -13.89
N LEU A 336 5.43 -13.03 -13.61
CA LEU A 336 4.85 -13.74 -12.47
C LEU A 336 5.17 -13.03 -11.15
N GLU A 337 6.44 -12.67 -10.90
CA GLU A 337 6.82 -11.98 -9.66
C GLU A 337 6.18 -10.59 -9.55
N ALA A 338 6.04 -9.87 -10.66
CA ALA A 338 5.38 -8.58 -10.67
C ALA A 338 3.87 -8.68 -10.40
N VAL A 339 3.18 -9.69 -10.94
CA VAL A 339 1.76 -9.95 -10.61
C VAL A 339 1.61 -10.31 -9.13
N ARG A 340 2.48 -11.16 -8.58
CA ARG A 340 2.49 -11.50 -7.14
C ARG A 340 2.67 -10.27 -6.27
N ASN A 341 3.64 -9.43 -6.62
CA ASN A 341 3.93 -8.21 -5.87
C ASN A 341 2.78 -7.20 -5.98
N ALA A 342 2.24 -7.00 -7.18
CA ALA A 342 1.08 -6.13 -7.40
C ALA A 342 -0.13 -6.59 -6.58
N HIS A 343 -0.41 -7.89 -6.54
CA HIS A 343 -1.50 -8.44 -5.75
C HIS A 343 -1.29 -8.24 -4.25
N ALA A 344 -0.11 -8.58 -3.73
CA ALA A 344 0.23 -8.36 -2.32
C ALA A 344 0.19 -6.88 -1.90
N GLN A 345 0.37 -5.98 -2.85
CA GLN A 345 0.32 -4.53 -2.67
C GLN A 345 -1.05 -3.91 -3.01
N HIS A 346 -2.04 -4.72 -3.44
CA HIS A 346 -3.34 -4.29 -3.96
C HIS A 346 -3.26 -3.22 -5.07
N ARG A 347 -2.33 -3.43 -6.02
CA ARG A 347 -2.09 -2.55 -7.17
C ARG A 347 -2.62 -3.20 -8.44
N ALA A 348 -3.20 -2.41 -9.34
CA ALA A 348 -3.52 -2.89 -10.68
C ALA A 348 -2.22 -3.21 -11.44
N CYS A 349 -2.21 -4.33 -12.17
CA CYS A 349 -1.06 -4.79 -12.92
C CYS A 349 -1.42 -4.99 -14.39
N HIS A 350 -0.72 -4.30 -15.28
CA HIS A 350 -0.94 -4.39 -16.72
C HIS A 350 0.32 -4.82 -17.43
N VAL A 351 0.16 -5.76 -18.34
CA VAL A 351 1.25 -6.33 -19.14
C VAL A 351 1.04 -5.98 -20.60
N PHE A 352 2.11 -5.50 -21.22
CA PHE A 352 2.26 -5.29 -22.65
C PHE A 352 3.32 -6.27 -23.13
N ALA A 353 2.88 -7.32 -23.83
CA ALA A 353 3.79 -8.24 -24.50
C ALA A 353 3.99 -7.78 -25.94
N PHE A 354 5.25 -7.66 -26.38
CA PHE A 354 5.57 -7.11 -27.69
C PHE A 354 6.62 -7.94 -28.44
N GLY A 355 6.34 -8.24 -29.71
CA GLY A 355 7.24 -8.93 -30.63
C GLY A 355 7.57 -8.03 -31.81
N GLY A 356 7.10 -8.41 -33.00
CA GLY A 356 7.25 -7.60 -34.22
C GLY A 356 6.30 -6.39 -34.32
N PRO A 357 6.37 -5.65 -35.45
CA PRO A 357 5.42 -4.59 -35.77
C PRO A 357 3.99 -5.14 -35.76
N ASP A 358 3.07 -4.44 -35.09
CA ASP A 358 1.67 -4.84 -34.86
C ASP A 358 1.44 -6.07 -33.95
N GLU A 359 2.48 -6.66 -33.35
CA GLU A 359 2.37 -7.75 -32.37
C GLU A 359 2.38 -7.22 -30.93
N LEU A 360 1.41 -6.35 -30.59
CA LEU A 360 1.20 -5.85 -29.23
C LEU A 360 0.01 -6.55 -28.58
N VAL A 361 0.26 -7.31 -27.51
CA VAL A 361 -0.79 -7.91 -26.68
C VAL A 361 -0.87 -7.18 -25.35
N GLU A 362 -1.99 -6.50 -25.13
CA GLU A 362 -2.30 -5.84 -23.87
C GLU A 362 -3.18 -6.76 -22.99
N MET A 363 -2.82 -6.91 -21.73
CA MET A 363 -3.62 -7.64 -20.77
C MET A 363 -3.54 -7.03 -19.37
N GLU A 364 -4.68 -6.96 -18.70
CA GLU A 364 -4.74 -6.67 -17.27
C GLU A 364 -4.66 -7.99 -16.49
N LEU A 365 -3.66 -8.11 -15.64
CA LEU A 365 -3.44 -9.31 -14.83
C LEU A 365 -3.82 -9.02 -13.38
N GLY A 366 -4.88 -9.68 -12.93
CA GLY A 366 -5.27 -9.75 -11.52
C GLY A 366 -5.11 -11.17 -11.01
N VAL A 367 -5.13 -11.35 -9.69
CA VAL A 367 -5.25 -12.67 -9.07
C VAL A 367 -6.73 -12.95 -8.84
N ASP A 368 -7.46 -13.01 -9.94
CA ASP A 368 -8.86 -13.41 -10.05
C ASP A 368 -8.97 -14.55 -11.09
N ALA A 369 -10.13 -15.20 -11.19
CA ALA A 369 -10.31 -16.34 -12.11
C ALA A 369 -9.98 -16.03 -13.58
N GLY A 370 -10.28 -14.81 -14.05
CA GLY A 370 -9.98 -14.39 -15.43
C GLY A 370 -8.54 -13.92 -15.60
N GLY A 371 -7.95 -13.29 -14.58
CA GLY A 371 -6.57 -12.85 -14.57
C GLY A 371 -5.59 -14.01 -14.52
N ILE A 372 -5.88 -15.05 -13.72
CA ILE A 372 -5.11 -16.30 -13.70
C ILE A 372 -5.18 -16.99 -15.06
N GLU A 373 -6.35 -17.04 -15.71
CA GLU A 373 -6.49 -17.60 -17.06
C GLU A 373 -5.59 -16.86 -18.07
N ARG A 374 -5.62 -15.53 -18.05
CA ARG A 374 -4.79 -14.69 -18.93
C ARG A 374 -3.31 -14.89 -18.66
N LEU A 375 -2.91 -15.01 -17.40
CA LEU A 375 -1.54 -15.28 -16.99
C LEU A 375 -1.08 -16.66 -17.48
N ILE A 376 -1.88 -17.72 -17.26
CA ILE A 376 -1.60 -19.07 -17.75
C ILE A 376 -1.46 -19.06 -19.27
N ARG A 377 -2.37 -18.38 -19.98
CA ARG A 377 -2.31 -18.24 -21.43
C ARG A 377 -1.02 -17.57 -21.88
N PHE A 378 -0.62 -16.49 -21.23
CA PHE A 378 0.62 -15.76 -21.55
C PHE A 378 1.85 -16.62 -21.28
N LEU A 379 1.93 -17.29 -20.13
CA LEU A 379 3.06 -18.14 -19.77
C LEU A 379 3.15 -19.38 -20.68
N GLY A 380 2.04 -19.87 -21.21
CA GLY A 380 2.00 -20.95 -22.20
C GLY A 380 2.29 -20.54 -23.65
N GLN A 381 2.38 -19.24 -23.95
CA GLN A 381 2.71 -18.77 -25.30
C GLN A 381 4.20 -18.94 -25.62
N THR A 382 4.50 -19.14 -26.92
CA THR A 382 5.87 -19.16 -27.45
C THR A 382 6.20 -17.83 -28.10
N PHE A 383 7.45 -17.41 -27.93
CA PHE A 383 7.94 -16.12 -28.40
C PHE A 383 8.33 -16.24 -29.88
N ARG A 384 7.87 -15.31 -30.72
CA ARG A 384 8.01 -15.35 -32.19
C ARG A 384 8.76 -14.10 -32.67
N GLY A 385 9.52 -14.23 -33.77
CA GLY A 385 10.56 -13.28 -34.15
C GLY A 385 10.10 -11.87 -34.52
N GLY A 386 10.92 -10.87 -34.19
CA GLY A 386 10.70 -9.43 -34.41
C GLY A 386 10.80 -8.65 -33.10
N THR A 387 11.19 -7.36 -33.12
CA THR A 387 11.23 -6.49 -31.93
C THR A 387 10.80 -5.07 -32.32
N ASP A 388 9.65 -4.61 -31.84
CA ASP A 388 9.22 -3.21 -31.89
C ASP A 388 8.84 -2.73 -30.48
N ILE A 389 9.68 -1.86 -29.91
CA ILE A 389 9.46 -1.29 -28.58
C ILE A 389 8.73 0.06 -28.60
N CYS A 390 8.65 0.74 -29.75
CA CYS A 390 8.09 2.08 -29.80
C CYS A 390 6.57 2.03 -29.56
N GLY A 391 5.85 1.13 -30.25
CA GLY A 391 4.41 0.95 -30.08
C GLY A 391 3.97 0.66 -28.62
N PRO A 392 4.57 -0.33 -27.93
CA PRO A 392 4.26 -0.64 -26.53
C PRO A 392 4.52 0.53 -25.58
N LEU A 393 5.64 1.25 -25.76
CA LEU A 393 5.97 2.41 -24.93
C LEU A 393 5.02 3.58 -25.16
N GLU A 394 4.68 3.87 -26.42
CA GLU A 394 3.69 4.90 -26.75
C GLU A 394 2.33 4.59 -26.11
N ARG A 395 1.89 3.32 -26.20
CA ARG A 395 0.64 2.89 -25.58
C ARG A 395 0.67 2.93 -24.06
N ALA A 396 1.81 2.56 -23.45
CA ALA A 396 2.01 2.69 -22.02
C ALA A 396 1.94 4.17 -21.60
N ILE A 397 2.59 5.07 -22.34
CA ILE A 397 2.55 6.52 -22.09
C ILE A 397 1.14 7.09 -22.26
N GLU A 398 0.39 6.69 -23.30
CA GLU A 398 -1.01 7.10 -23.48
C GLU A 398 -1.90 6.70 -22.30
N LYS A 399 -1.65 5.52 -21.71
CA LYS A 399 -2.35 5.12 -20.49
C LYS A 399 -2.00 6.01 -19.30
N LEU A 400 -0.75 6.42 -19.18
CA LEU A 400 -0.28 7.25 -18.06
C LEU A 400 -1.02 8.60 -17.95
N ASP A 401 -1.64 9.10 -19.03
CA ASP A 401 -2.41 10.34 -19.02
C ASP A 401 -3.70 10.26 -18.17
N ALA A 402 -4.23 9.05 -17.90
CA ALA A 402 -5.39 8.91 -17.03
C ALA A 402 -5.01 9.06 -15.53
N ALA A 403 -5.88 9.71 -14.74
CA ALA A 403 -5.59 10.08 -13.34
C ALA A 403 -5.22 8.90 -12.42
N GLN A 404 -5.65 7.69 -12.76
CA GLN A 404 -5.36 6.44 -12.04
C GLN A 404 -3.89 5.98 -12.16
N TRP A 405 -3.08 6.59 -13.04
CA TRP A 405 -1.71 6.15 -13.36
C TRP A 405 -0.60 7.05 -12.81
N ARG A 406 -0.94 8.00 -11.94
CA ARG A 406 0.08 8.82 -11.26
C ARG A 406 0.97 7.94 -10.39
N GLN A 407 2.29 8.22 -10.42
CA GLN A 407 3.31 7.44 -9.70
C GLN A 407 3.32 5.95 -10.05
N ALA A 408 2.92 5.60 -11.28
CA ALA A 408 3.06 4.25 -11.78
C ALA A 408 4.53 3.82 -11.83
N ASP A 409 4.74 2.51 -11.71
CA ASP A 409 6.05 1.89 -11.97
C ASP A 409 5.98 1.17 -13.32
N LEU A 410 6.97 1.42 -14.19
CA LEU A 410 7.14 0.73 -15.46
C LEU A 410 8.33 -0.23 -15.37
N LEU A 411 8.06 -1.51 -15.59
CA LEU A 411 9.06 -2.57 -15.65
C LEU A 411 9.26 -3.01 -17.10
N LEU A 412 10.50 -2.94 -17.60
CA LEU A 412 10.88 -3.37 -18.95
C LEU A 412 11.72 -4.64 -18.88
N ALA A 413 11.34 -5.72 -19.55
CA ALA A 413 12.10 -6.96 -19.61
C ALA A 413 12.48 -7.30 -21.06
N SER A 414 13.78 -7.24 -21.39
CA SER A 414 14.29 -7.51 -22.75
C SER A 414 15.81 -7.77 -22.74
N ASP A 415 16.34 -8.31 -23.84
CA ASP A 415 17.78 -8.36 -24.15
C ASP A 415 18.36 -7.01 -24.62
N GLY A 416 17.49 -6.04 -24.91
CA GLY A 416 17.84 -4.68 -25.33
C GLY A 416 18.37 -4.57 -26.76
N ALA A 417 18.14 -5.57 -27.62
CA ALA A 417 18.51 -5.53 -29.03
C ALA A 417 17.61 -4.59 -29.86
N PHE A 418 17.27 -3.41 -29.33
CA PHE A 418 16.39 -2.42 -29.94
C PHE A 418 16.91 -0.99 -29.72
N GLY A 419 16.41 -0.04 -30.51
CA GLY A 419 16.66 1.39 -30.33
C GLY A 419 15.35 2.17 -30.31
N ALA A 420 15.07 2.87 -29.22
CA ALA A 420 13.92 3.77 -29.13
C ALA A 420 14.17 5.05 -29.93
N THR A 421 13.12 5.62 -30.53
CA THR A 421 13.20 6.92 -31.19
C THR A 421 13.38 8.04 -30.16
N ALA A 422 14.01 9.15 -30.57
CA ALA A 422 14.26 10.29 -29.68
C ALA A 422 12.96 10.89 -29.12
N ASP A 423 11.86 10.82 -29.88
CA ASP A 423 10.55 11.32 -29.47
C ASP A 423 9.97 10.51 -28.30
N VAL A 424 9.98 9.17 -28.40
CA VAL A 424 9.51 8.27 -27.34
C VAL A 424 10.30 8.47 -26.05
N VAL A 425 11.64 8.61 -26.16
CA VAL A 425 12.50 8.87 -25.00
C VAL A 425 12.14 10.21 -24.33
N SER A 426 11.94 11.26 -25.13
CA SER A 426 11.55 12.59 -24.62
C SER A 426 10.20 12.55 -23.89
N ARG A 427 9.20 11.88 -24.47
CA ARG A 427 7.88 11.70 -23.85
C ARG A 427 7.96 10.90 -22.54
N LEU A 428 8.81 9.87 -22.50
CA LEU A 428 9.04 9.08 -21.29
C LEU A 428 9.71 9.92 -20.18
N ASP A 429 10.72 10.72 -20.52
CA ASP A 429 11.38 11.62 -19.56
C ASP A 429 10.42 12.70 -19.03
N GLN A 430 9.51 13.20 -19.88
CA GLN A 430 8.43 14.09 -19.45
C GLN A 430 7.45 13.40 -18.49
N ALA A 431 7.10 12.13 -18.74
CA ALA A 431 6.26 11.34 -17.84
C ALA A 431 6.95 11.06 -16.49
N LYS A 432 8.25 10.77 -16.48
CA LYS A 432 9.06 10.61 -15.24
C LYS A 432 9.01 11.86 -14.37
N THR A 433 9.15 13.04 -14.98
CA THR A 433 9.18 14.31 -14.26
C THR A 433 7.80 14.80 -13.84
N THR A 434 6.79 14.67 -14.71
CA THR A 434 5.45 15.25 -14.48
C THR A 434 4.53 14.32 -13.69
N LEU A 435 4.56 13.02 -13.99
CA LEU A 435 3.68 12.02 -13.38
C LEU A 435 4.37 11.22 -12.27
N GLY A 436 5.68 11.40 -12.10
CA GLY A 436 6.49 10.65 -11.14
C GLY A 436 6.68 9.19 -11.53
N LEU A 437 6.60 8.87 -12.83
CA LEU A 437 6.87 7.54 -13.37
C LEU A 437 8.29 7.11 -13.00
N ARG A 438 8.46 5.86 -12.57
CA ARG A 438 9.77 5.23 -12.43
C ARG A 438 9.89 4.10 -13.43
N VAL A 439 11.01 4.06 -14.15
CA VAL A 439 11.26 3.03 -15.14
C VAL A 439 12.38 2.13 -14.65
N GLN A 440 12.11 0.85 -14.47
CA GLN A 440 13.11 -0.15 -14.15
C GLN A 440 13.22 -1.15 -15.30
N ALA A 441 14.45 -1.52 -15.63
CA ALA A 441 14.71 -2.50 -16.69
C ALA A 441 15.36 -3.77 -16.13
N ILE A 442 15.04 -4.88 -16.76
CA ILE A 442 15.68 -6.17 -16.57
C ILE A 442 16.33 -6.52 -17.91
N LEU A 443 17.65 -6.38 -17.93
CA LEU A 443 18.49 -6.71 -19.08
C LEU A 443 18.79 -8.22 -19.05
N ILE A 444 18.30 -8.93 -20.06
CA ILE A 444 18.42 -10.39 -20.19
C ILE A 444 19.37 -10.69 -21.35
N GLY A 445 20.67 -10.67 -21.10
CA GLY A 445 21.66 -10.81 -22.17
C GLY A 445 23.10 -10.86 -21.67
N ASP A 446 24.06 -11.01 -22.58
CA ASP A 446 25.50 -10.99 -22.24
C ASP A 446 26.17 -9.63 -22.41
N ARG A 447 25.47 -8.70 -23.04
CA ARG A 447 26.02 -7.41 -23.43
C ARG A 447 25.11 -6.30 -22.95
N GLU A 448 25.77 -5.24 -22.50
CA GLU A 448 25.12 -3.99 -22.15
C GLU A 448 24.65 -3.31 -23.44
N THR A 449 23.33 -3.14 -23.55
CA THR A 449 22.65 -2.55 -24.70
C THR A 449 22.19 -1.13 -24.37
N ILE A 450 22.47 -0.22 -25.30
CA ILE A 450 22.25 1.23 -25.11
C ILE A 450 20.75 1.54 -25.01
N GLY A 451 19.90 0.78 -25.72
CA GLY A 451 18.46 1.00 -25.75
C GLY A 451 17.79 0.94 -24.37
N LEU A 452 18.15 -0.03 -23.51
CA LEU A 452 17.59 -0.15 -22.16
C LEU A 452 18.13 0.92 -21.21
N LEU A 453 19.42 1.25 -21.31
CA LEU A 453 20.05 2.28 -20.49
C LEU A 453 19.48 3.68 -20.75
N GLU A 454 19.04 3.97 -21.97
CA GLU A 454 18.42 5.26 -22.29
C GLU A 454 17.01 5.41 -21.71
N LEU A 455 16.30 4.30 -21.50
CA LEU A 455 14.90 4.31 -21.06
C LEU A 455 14.76 4.18 -19.54
N ALA A 456 15.63 3.39 -18.90
CA ALA A 456 15.48 2.98 -17.51
C ALA A 456 16.27 3.86 -16.52
N ASP A 457 15.69 4.03 -15.32
CA ASP A 457 16.34 4.71 -14.19
C ASP A 457 17.26 3.74 -13.41
N ASP A 458 16.93 2.45 -13.44
CA ASP A 458 17.71 1.37 -12.83
C ASP A 458 17.62 0.11 -13.70
N VAL A 459 18.73 -0.65 -13.78
CA VAL A 459 18.83 -1.83 -14.63
C VAL A 459 19.37 -3.02 -13.83
N LEU A 460 18.54 -4.05 -13.68
CA LEU A 460 18.99 -5.35 -13.21
C LEU A 460 19.47 -6.19 -14.38
N TRP A 461 20.70 -6.64 -14.31
CA TRP A 461 21.29 -7.45 -15.35
C TRP A 461 21.32 -8.93 -14.96
N VAL A 462 20.55 -9.75 -15.68
CA VAL A 462 20.52 -11.21 -15.54
C VAL A 462 21.49 -11.85 -16.55
N ARG A 463 22.74 -12.09 -16.13
CA ARG A 463 23.82 -12.62 -17.00
C ARG A 463 23.73 -14.13 -17.20
N ASP A 464 23.33 -14.84 -16.16
CA ASP A 464 23.23 -16.29 -16.15
C ASP A 464 21.90 -16.78 -16.75
N TRP A 465 21.27 -15.97 -17.61
CA TRP A 465 19.95 -16.25 -18.19
C TRP A 465 19.90 -17.61 -18.91
N ARG A 466 21.04 -18.06 -19.46
CA ARG A 466 21.19 -19.37 -20.14
C ARG A 466 20.95 -20.55 -19.22
N ARG A 467 21.36 -20.46 -17.94
CA ARG A 467 21.20 -21.53 -16.93
C ARG A 467 19.73 -21.81 -16.60
N PHE A 468 18.82 -20.94 -17.04
CA PHE A 468 17.37 -21.10 -16.89
C PHE A 468 16.72 -21.71 -18.15
N GLY A 469 17.49 -21.92 -19.22
CA GLY A 469 17.15 -22.71 -20.40
C GLY A 469 17.79 -24.11 -20.37
N ALA A 470 17.86 -24.79 -21.51
CA ALA A 470 18.45 -26.13 -21.63
C ALA A 470 20.01 -26.14 -21.70
N SER A 471 20.67 -25.00 -21.50
CA SER A 471 22.11 -24.84 -21.70
C SER A 471 22.79 -24.36 -20.42
N ASP A 472 23.75 -25.14 -19.93
CA ASP A 472 24.49 -24.86 -18.68
C ASP A 472 25.77 -24.03 -18.90
N ALA A 473 25.81 -23.24 -19.99
CA ALA A 473 26.99 -22.48 -20.39
C ALA A 473 27.08 -21.13 -19.66
N ASP A 474 28.23 -20.85 -19.05
CA ASP A 474 28.55 -19.57 -18.44
C ASP A 474 28.68 -18.44 -19.46
N SER A 475 28.36 -17.20 -19.05
CA SER A 475 28.48 -16.02 -19.90
C SER A 475 29.94 -15.81 -20.33
N PRO A 476 30.26 -15.68 -21.62
CA PRO A 476 31.62 -15.52 -22.12
C PRO A 476 32.22 -14.12 -21.85
N VAL A 477 31.54 -13.28 -21.07
CA VAL A 477 31.83 -11.86 -20.93
C VAL A 477 32.25 -11.57 -19.48
N HIS A 478 33.35 -10.85 -19.24
CA HIS A 478 33.93 -10.69 -17.89
C HIS A 478 33.56 -9.40 -17.15
N SER A 479 32.95 -8.39 -17.78
CA SER A 479 32.71 -7.07 -17.15
C SER A 479 31.35 -6.46 -17.47
N LYS A 480 30.80 -5.71 -16.50
CA LYS A 480 29.48 -5.07 -16.51
C LYS A 480 29.39 -3.76 -17.30
N SER A 481 30.50 -3.26 -17.84
CA SER A 481 30.52 -1.94 -18.47
C SER A 481 31.35 -1.92 -19.74
N LEU A 482 31.40 -3.02 -20.50
CA LEU A 482 32.28 -3.11 -21.67
C LEU A 482 31.93 -2.04 -22.71
N THR A 483 30.65 -1.76 -22.92
CA THR A 483 30.23 -0.71 -23.86
C THR A 483 30.63 0.66 -23.34
N ALA A 484 30.41 0.95 -22.04
CA ALA A 484 30.87 2.19 -21.43
C ALA A 484 32.41 2.33 -21.41
N MET A 485 33.13 1.21 -21.29
CA MET A 485 34.59 1.16 -21.12
C MET A 485 35.31 1.27 -22.47
N TYR A 486 34.77 0.69 -23.54
CA TYR A 486 35.40 0.70 -24.87
C TYR A 486 34.77 1.71 -25.83
N PHE A 487 33.49 2.05 -25.66
CA PHE A 487 32.75 2.97 -26.53
C PHE A 487 31.91 3.98 -25.72
N PRO A 488 32.52 4.80 -24.85
CA PRO A 488 31.79 5.75 -24.01
C PRO A 488 30.97 6.77 -24.82
N GLY A 489 31.42 7.12 -26.02
CA GLY A 489 30.69 8.02 -26.93
C GLY A 489 29.47 7.41 -27.63
N ALA A 490 29.29 6.09 -27.57
CA ALA A 490 28.08 5.44 -28.09
C ALA A 490 26.90 5.59 -27.11
N LEU A 491 27.18 5.77 -25.82
CA LEU A 491 26.17 6.03 -24.80
C LEU A 491 25.66 7.47 -24.95
N ARG A 492 24.37 7.68 -25.20
CA ARG A 492 23.78 9.03 -25.24
C ARG A 492 23.52 9.59 -23.84
N SER A 493 24.56 9.65 -23.01
CA SER A 493 24.50 10.35 -21.72
C SER A 493 24.08 11.82 -21.92
N PRO A 494 23.56 12.53 -20.90
CA PRO A 494 23.20 13.95 -21.01
C PRO A 494 24.36 14.81 -21.53
N GLU A 495 25.59 14.44 -21.16
CA GLU A 495 26.82 15.11 -21.58
C GLU A 495 27.19 14.78 -23.04
N ASN A 496 27.00 13.53 -23.47
CA ASN A 496 27.20 13.12 -24.86
C ASN A 496 26.10 13.66 -25.80
N ARG A 497 24.84 13.76 -25.34
CA ARG A 497 23.76 14.41 -26.12
C ARG A 497 24.05 15.88 -26.36
N ARG A 498 24.60 16.59 -25.36
CA ARG A 498 25.04 17.98 -25.52
C ARG A 498 26.21 18.14 -26.50
N SER A 499 27.05 17.12 -26.64
CA SER A 499 28.19 17.14 -27.57
C SER A 499 27.90 16.49 -28.94
N THR A 500 26.75 15.84 -29.12
CA THR A 500 26.36 15.18 -30.38
C THR A 500 25.45 16.10 -31.19
N VAL A 501 25.96 16.61 -32.32
CA VAL A 501 25.18 17.38 -33.29
C VAL A 501 24.26 16.46 -34.11
N ALA A 502 23.07 16.96 -34.46
CA ALA A 502 22.12 16.23 -35.30
C ALA A 502 22.74 15.86 -36.66
N GLY A 503 22.33 14.73 -37.24
CA GLY A 503 22.90 14.20 -38.48
C GLY A 503 22.88 15.19 -39.64
N ASP A 504 21.81 15.96 -39.76
CA ASP A 504 21.67 17.00 -40.79
C ASP A 504 22.63 18.16 -40.58
N THR A 505 22.81 18.60 -39.33
CA THR A 505 23.76 19.65 -38.94
C THR A 505 25.20 19.19 -39.16
N ALA A 506 25.52 17.94 -38.82
CA ALA A 506 26.81 17.33 -39.09
C ALA A 506 27.07 17.19 -40.60
N SER A 507 26.06 16.77 -41.38
CA SER A 507 26.15 16.71 -42.84
C SER A 507 26.34 18.09 -43.46
N ALA A 508 25.65 19.11 -42.96
CA ALA A 508 25.80 20.50 -43.39
C ALA A 508 27.19 21.06 -43.06
N ALA A 509 27.73 20.77 -41.87
CA ALA A 509 29.07 21.17 -41.47
C ALA A 509 30.16 20.51 -42.34
N VAL A 510 30.02 19.21 -42.64
CA VAL A 510 30.93 18.50 -43.55
C VAL A 510 30.85 19.04 -44.98
N ARG A 511 29.64 19.34 -45.47
CA ARG A 511 29.46 19.98 -46.79
C ARG A 511 30.05 21.40 -46.84
N ALA A 512 30.09 22.10 -45.71
CA ALA A 512 30.73 23.40 -45.57
C ALA A 512 32.25 23.33 -45.39
N GLY A 513 32.84 22.12 -45.36
CA GLY A 513 34.29 21.92 -45.22
C GLY A 513 34.84 22.10 -43.81
N LEU A 514 33.97 22.12 -42.80
CA LEU A 514 34.36 22.34 -41.40
C LEU A 514 34.97 21.07 -40.78
N HIS A 515 36.04 21.26 -40.01
CA HIS A 515 36.72 20.21 -39.27
C HIS A 515 36.17 20.02 -37.85
N ARG A 516 36.56 18.91 -37.20
CA ARG A 516 36.09 18.54 -35.86
C ARG A 516 36.43 19.64 -34.85
N GLY A 517 35.42 20.31 -34.31
CA GLY A 517 35.56 21.43 -33.37
C GLY A 517 35.24 22.81 -33.98
N GLU A 518 34.96 22.87 -35.27
CA GLU A 518 34.53 24.10 -35.96
C GLU A 518 32.99 24.15 -36.05
N HIS A 519 32.41 25.32 -35.77
CA HIS A 519 30.96 25.53 -35.78
C HIS A 519 30.52 26.28 -37.03
N LEU A 520 29.31 25.98 -37.50
CA LEU A 520 28.67 26.75 -38.57
C LEU A 520 28.46 28.21 -38.10
N PRO A 521 28.90 29.22 -38.86
CA PRO A 521 28.58 30.60 -38.58
C PRO A 521 27.10 30.83 -38.90
N ASP A 522 26.24 30.70 -37.88
CA ASP A 522 24.87 31.23 -37.73
C ASP A 522 23.91 30.27 -37.01
N GLN A 523 24.27 29.81 -35.81
CA GLN A 523 23.28 29.34 -34.83
C GLN A 523 23.66 29.79 -33.41
N GLU A 524 23.70 31.10 -33.20
CA GLU A 524 23.36 31.67 -31.88
C GLU A 524 22.02 32.38 -31.99
N GLN A 525 21.16 32.12 -31.00
CA GLN A 525 19.82 32.68 -30.74
C GLN A 525 18.63 31.91 -31.34
N THR A 526 18.24 30.82 -30.67
CA THR A 526 16.92 30.76 -30.00
C THR A 526 16.91 29.77 -28.85
#